data_AF-A0A836TU40-F1
#
_entry.id   AF-A0A836TU40-F1
#
_cell.length_a   1.000
_cell.length_b   1.000
_cell.length_c   1.000
_cell.angle_alpha   90.00
_cell.angle_beta   90.00
_cell.angle_gamma   90.00
#
_symmetry.space_group_name_H-M   'P 1'
#
loop_
_entity.id
_entity.type
_entity.pdbx_description
1 polymer ?
#
loop_
_entity_poly.entity_id
_entity_poly.type
_entity_poly.pdbx_seq_one_letter_code
_entity_poly.pdbx_strand_id
1 'polypeptide(L)'
;MHLRLTERELRMVLDWRRQGAFFPDEDRVLRKLRHALEQKAPAQLSRLQIQIIHGWAEEQLGGPYGGGEVLNPEEAVLFGKIRDALGYGDRS
;
A
#
# COMPACT_ATOMS: atom_id res chain seq x y z
N MET A 1 2.31 -14.27 5.68
CA MET A 1 3.00 -13.36 4.75
C MET A 1 3.04 -11.99 5.40
N HIS A 2 4.22 -11.37 5.51
CA HIS A 2 4.40 -10.07 6.15
C HIS A 2 5.03 -9.12 5.15
N LEU A 3 4.30 -8.08 4.75
CA LEU A 3 4.87 -6.99 3.98
C LEU A 3 5.57 -6.03 4.95
N ARG A 4 6.89 -5.87 4.82
CA ARG A 4 7.65 -4.89 5.61
C ARG A 4 7.80 -3.62 4.80
N LEU A 5 7.17 -2.56 5.28
CA LEU A 5 7.27 -1.21 4.71
C LEU A 5 8.23 -0.37 5.55
N THR A 6 9.07 0.41 4.87
CA THR A 6 9.92 1.44 5.46
C THR A 6 9.09 2.66 5.85
N GLU A 7 9.65 3.56 6.68
CA GLU A 7 8.99 4.83 7.07
C GLU A 7 8.50 5.63 5.85
N ARG A 8 9.32 5.67 4.79
CA ARG A 8 9.01 6.41 3.57
C ARG A 8 7.88 5.75 2.79
N GLU A 9 7.91 4.44 2.65
CA GLU A 9 6.82 3.68 2.01
C GLU A 9 5.51 3.79 2.82
N LEU A 10 5.57 3.76 4.15
CA LEU A 10 4.40 3.98 5.00
C LEU A 10 3.79 5.36 4.76
N ARG A 11 4.60 6.41 4.64
CA ARG A 11 4.12 7.76 4.28
C ARG A 11 3.44 7.77 2.92
N MET A 12 4.04 7.12 1.92
CA MET A 12 3.46 7.05 0.57
C MET A 12 2.09 6.35 0.56
N VAL A 13 1.96 5.21 1.24
CA VAL A 13 0.67 4.50 1.36
C VAL A 13 -0.37 5.37 2.09
N LEU A 14 0.02 6.11 3.13
CA LEU A 14 -0.86 7.03 3.82
C LEU A 14 -1.29 8.21 2.95
N ASP A 15 -0.41 8.68 2.05
CA ASP A 15 -0.72 9.75 1.09
C ASP A 15 -1.73 9.31 0.02
N TRP A 16 -1.73 8.04 -0.42
CA TRP A 16 -2.73 7.51 -1.35
C TRP A 16 -4.16 7.60 -0.79
N ARG A 17 -4.31 7.49 0.53
CA ARG A 17 -5.57 7.69 1.25
C ARG A 17 -5.55 8.98 2.09
N ARG A 18 -5.02 10.06 1.53
CA ARG A 18 -5.02 11.40 2.18
C ARG A 18 -6.42 11.89 2.52
N GLN A 19 -7.44 11.53 1.73
CA GLN A 19 -8.84 11.89 1.97
C GLN A 19 -9.50 11.07 3.10
N GLY A 20 -8.81 10.06 3.63
CA GLY A 20 -9.32 9.15 4.65
C GLY A 20 -9.86 7.84 4.08
N ALA A 21 -10.31 6.96 4.96
CA ALA A 21 -10.91 5.68 4.60
C ALA A 21 -12.39 5.84 4.26
N PHE A 22 -12.82 5.18 3.20
CA PHE A 22 -14.23 5.08 2.82
C PHE A 22 -14.92 3.91 3.52
N PHE A 23 -14.16 2.87 3.89
CA PHE A 23 -14.67 1.68 4.56
C PHE A 23 -14.05 1.43 5.95
N PRO A 24 -14.76 0.75 6.87
CA PRO A 24 -14.23 0.46 8.21
C PRO A 24 -12.92 -0.35 8.22
N ASP A 25 -12.76 -1.26 7.27
CA ASP A 25 -11.56 -2.09 7.16
C ASP A 25 -10.36 -1.28 6.67
N GLU A 26 -10.58 -0.34 5.74
CA GLU A 26 -9.56 0.62 5.32
C GLU A 26 -9.09 1.49 6.49
N ASP A 27 -10.02 1.97 7.31
CA ASP A 27 -9.70 2.80 8.46
C ASP A 27 -8.84 2.05 9.50
N ARG A 28 -9.12 0.75 9.70
CA ARG A 28 -8.27 -0.13 10.52
C ARG A 28 -6.86 -0.26 9.94
N VAL A 29 -6.72 -0.37 8.62
CA VAL A 29 -5.40 -0.40 7.97
C VAL A 29 -4.69 0.94 8.15
N LEU A 30 -5.35 2.07 7.91
CA LEU A 30 -4.76 3.40 8.09
C LEU A 30 -4.28 3.63 9.53
N ARG A 31 -5.09 3.28 10.54
CA ARG A 31 -4.69 3.38 11.94
C ARG A 31 -3.45 2.55 12.24
N LYS A 32 -3.37 1.34 11.70
CA LYS A 32 -2.22 0.45 11.88
C LYS A 32 -0.95 0.97 11.19
N LEU A 33 -1.08 1.54 10.00
CA LEU A 33 0.02 2.18 9.27
C LEU A 33 0.53 3.42 10.00
N ARG A 34 -0.37 4.30 10.48
CA ARG A 34 -0.02 5.46 11.30
C ARG A 34 0.71 5.05 12.57
N HIS A 35 0.21 4.04 13.27
CA HIS A 35 0.83 3.55 14.50
C HIS A 35 2.23 2.96 14.25
N ALA A 36 2.40 2.21 13.16
CA ALA A 36 3.70 1.69 12.76
C ALA A 36 4.70 2.83 12.44
N LEU A 37 4.22 3.88 11.78
CA LEU A 37 5.01 5.08 11.47
C LEU A 37 5.45 5.82 12.75
N GLU A 38 4.53 6.04 13.69
CA GLU A 38 4.81 6.68 14.99
C GLU A 38 5.84 5.90 15.80
N GLN A 39 5.74 4.57 15.82
CA GLN A 39 6.67 3.69 16.53
C GLN A 39 7.99 3.47 15.79
N LYS A 40 8.15 3.99 14.56
CA LYS A 40 9.26 3.67 13.65
C LYS A 40 9.49 2.16 13.51
N ALA A 41 8.40 1.40 13.57
CA ALA A 41 8.40 -0.05 13.53
C ALA A 41 7.81 -0.54 12.20
N PRO A 42 8.26 -1.71 11.68
CA PRO A 42 7.68 -2.26 10.47
C PRO A 42 6.20 -2.60 10.69
N ALA A 43 5.33 -2.14 9.78
CA ALA A 43 3.92 -2.49 9.81
C ALA A 43 3.75 -3.99 9.51
N GLN A 44 3.18 -4.74 10.45
CA GLN A 44 2.88 -6.15 10.24
C GLN A 44 1.48 -6.30 9.65
N LEU A 45 1.36 -6.38 8.34
CA LEU A 45 0.06 -6.44 7.66
C LEU A 45 -0.35 -7.89 7.35
N SER A 46 -1.63 -8.20 7.52
CA SER A 46 -2.20 -9.48 7.06
C SER A 46 -2.43 -9.47 5.55
N ARG A 47 -2.61 -10.64 4.93
CA ARG A 47 -2.87 -10.76 3.48
C ARG A 47 -4.05 -9.87 3.02
N LEU A 48 -5.14 -9.84 3.78
CA LEU A 48 -6.29 -8.99 3.49
C LEU A 48 -5.94 -7.49 3.53
N GLN A 49 -5.14 -7.08 4.50
CA GLN A 49 -4.68 -5.69 4.61
C GLN A 49 -3.75 -5.31 3.45
N ILE A 50 -2.93 -6.25 2.99
CA ILE A 50 -2.09 -6.07 1.80
C ILE A 50 -2.95 -5.96 0.53
N GLN A 51 -4.04 -6.73 0.42
CA GLN A 51 -5.00 -6.59 -0.69
C GLN A 51 -5.69 -5.24 -0.70
N ILE A 52 -6.06 -4.70 0.47
CA ILE A 52 -6.62 -3.36 0.60
C ILE A 52 -5.62 -2.31 0.08
N ILE A 53 -4.36 -2.39 0.51
CA ILE A 53 -3.30 -1.48 0.05
C ILE A 53 -3.03 -1.63 -1.45
N HIS A 54 -3.10 -2.86 -1.99
CA HIS A 54 -3.00 -3.09 -3.43
C HIS A 54 -4.11 -2.38 -4.19
N GLY A 55 -5.36 -2.45 -3.71
CA GLY A 55 -6.47 -1.71 -4.29
C GLY A 55 -6.23 -0.20 -4.31
N TRP A 56 -5.70 0.37 -3.22
CA TRP A 56 -5.33 1.79 -3.19
C TRP A 56 -4.23 2.13 -4.20
N ALA A 57 -3.23 1.26 -4.33
CA ALA A 57 -2.16 1.45 -5.30
C ALA A 57 -2.69 1.38 -6.73
N GLU A 58 -3.60 0.44 -7.03
CA GLU A 58 -4.26 0.34 -8.33
C GLU A 58 -5.16 1.55 -8.62
N GLU A 59 -5.88 2.09 -7.63
CA GLU A 59 -6.65 3.33 -7.78
C GLU A 59 -5.73 4.53 -8.08
N GLN A 60 -4.62 4.64 -7.35
CA GLN A 60 -3.67 5.76 -7.48
C GLN A 60 -2.88 5.72 -8.79
N LEU A 61 -2.37 4.53 -9.17
CA LEU A 61 -1.63 4.32 -10.42
C LEU A 61 -2.57 4.23 -11.63
N GLY A 62 -3.80 3.78 -11.42
CA GLY A 62 -4.80 3.62 -12.47
C GLY A 62 -5.33 4.94 -13.00
N GLY A 63 -5.50 5.95 -12.15
CA GLY A 63 -6.17 7.20 -12.54
C GLY A 63 -7.60 6.97 -13.10
N PRO A 64 -8.36 8.03 -13.42
CA PRO A 64 -9.71 7.89 -13.97
C PRO A 64 -9.76 7.23 -15.37
N TYR A 65 -8.62 6.99 -15.99
CA TYR A 65 -8.47 6.36 -17.30
C TYR A 65 -7.35 5.31 -17.28
N GLY A 66 -7.45 4.32 -16.38
CA GLY A 66 -6.69 3.06 -16.37
C GLY A 66 -5.31 3.06 -17.06
N GLY A 67 -4.36 3.84 -16.56
CA GLY A 67 -3.04 3.94 -17.17
C GLY A 67 -2.26 5.20 -16.85
N GLY A 68 -2.33 5.71 -15.61
CA GLY A 68 -1.39 6.73 -15.18
C GLY A 68 0.02 6.14 -15.17
N GLU A 69 0.92 6.68 -16.00
CA GLU A 69 2.35 6.36 -15.89
C GLU A 69 2.75 6.49 -14.42
N VAL A 70 3.41 5.46 -13.88
CA VAL A 70 4.00 5.52 -12.55
C VAL A 70 5.13 6.56 -12.62
N LEU A 71 4.80 7.83 -12.41
CA LEU A 71 5.73 8.95 -12.55
C LEU A 71 6.83 8.91 -11.47
N ASN A 72 6.62 8.12 -10.40
CA ASN A 72 7.56 8.00 -9.30
C ASN A 72 8.15 6.57 -9.24
N PRO A 73 9.47 6.39 -9.49
CA PRO A 73 10.12 5.07 -9.41
C PRO A 73 9.98 4.43 -8.02
N GLU A 74 9.82 5.21 -6.95
CA GLU A 74 9.58 4.68 -5.61
C GLU A 74 8.19 4.03 -5.48
N GLU A 75 7.18 4.57 -6.16
CA GLU A 75 5.83 3.99 -6.18
C GLU A 75 5.82 2.66 -6.94
N ALA A 76 6.59 2.57 -8.03
CA ALA A 76 6.76 1.33 -8.80
C ALA A 76 7.39 0.21 -7.94
N VAL A 77 8.44 0.54 -7.17
CA VAL A 77 9.10 -0.41 -6.28
C VAL A 77 8.16 -0.86 -5.16
N LEU A 78 7.41 0.08 -4.56
CA LEU A 78 6.43 -0.23 -3.53
C LEU A 78 5.30 -1.13 -4.08
N PHE A 79 4.79 -0.82 -5.27
CA PHE A 79 3.78 -1.62 -5.94
C PHE A 79 4.28 -3.04 -6.24
N GLY A 80 5.51 -3.17 -6.72
CA GLY A 80 6.18 -4.46 -6.91
C GLY A 80 6.22 -5.29 -5.62
N LYS A 81 6.62 -4.68 -4.50
CA LYS A 81 6.66 -5.36 -3.18
C LYS A 81 5.28 -5.82 -2.72
N ILE A 82 4.24 -5.01 -2.92
CA ILE A 82 2.86 -5.38 -2.58
C ILE A 82 2.41 -6.55 -3.44
N ARG A 83 2.68 -6.51 -4.74
CA ARG A 83 2.33 -7.54 -5.71
C ARG A 83 3.03 -8.88 -5.41
N ASP A 84 4.32 -8.83 -5.08
CA ASP A 84 5.09 -10.01 -4.65
C ASP A 84 4.56 -10.57 -3.32
N ALA A 85 4.23 -9.72 -2.36
CA ALA A 85 3.67 -10.15 -1.07
C ALA A 85 2.28 -10.82 -1.21
N LEU A 86 1.54 -10.53 -2.28
CA LEU A 86 0.29 -11.20 -2.62
C LEU A 86 0.48 -12.51 -3.40
N GLY A 87 1.69 -12.75 -3.91
CA GLY A 87 2.03 -13.93 -4.72
C GLY A 87 1.72 -13.75 -6.21
N TYR A 88 1.53 -12.52 -6.69
CA TYR A 88 1.33 -12.26 -8.12
C TYR A 88 2.65 -12.33 -8.92
N GLY A 89 3.81 -12.31 -8.25
CA GLY A 89 5.12 -12.50 -8.88
C GLY A 89 5.45 -13.95 -9.26
N ASP A 90 4.66 -14.93 -8.84
CA ASP A 90 4.92 -16.37 -9.02
C ASP A 90 4.14 -16.97 -10.22
N ARG A 91 4.10 -16.25 -11.34
CA ARG A 91 3.67 -16.79 -12.63
C ARG A 91 4.69 -16.39 -13.70
N SER A 92 5.79 -17.14 -13.72
CA SER A 92 6.59 -17.35 -14.94
C SER A 92 5.86 -18.32 -15.87
#